data_AF-A0A964NMX0-F1
#
_entry.id   AF-A0A964NMX0-F1
#
_cell.length_a   1.000
_cell.length_b   1.000
_cell.length_c   1.000
_cell.angle_alpha   90.00
_cell.angle_beta   90.00
_cell.angle_gamma   90.00
#
_symmetry.space_group_name_H-M   'P 1'
#
loop_
_entity.id
_entity.type
_entity.pdbx_description
1 polymer ?
#
loop_
_entity_poly.entity_id
_entity_poly.type
_entity_poly.pdbx_seq_one_letter_code
_entity_poly.pdbx_strand_id
1 'polypeptide(L)'
;MPVRASVVSLPEPGHAVLRLSDLDAAPEGLALSIQRQQGPDTHLADDGWRRTEAWLIPAQVGRRGDVLEFHLGPEICDRLAGIATIRLRVKEPDIGVVGTTVIAWPTMLTSGAVGSSGTYDDTVRLRRLQQPAPPAESEPEPLPPPVEPPQPVPELRAARDPELAVPPRSGLPNWAIVLIALVVVGGAGYAAYDYFKQHPQDVVATAPPLATPTVTEPPKKSIRDTVADYLATKPAPTPEAMLAKGRDFLKAGDTASAFLVFRRAAEQGNTAAQLELATFYDPLAQPARGGFTPEGTRAADWYERAALAGVAEAQRKLGLLLARGGAGLAADTARARTWLQQAAAQSDADARKALDALPK
;
A
#
# COMPACT_ATOMS: atom_id res chain seq x y z
N MET A 1 -4.53 -2.68 12.52
CA MET A 1 -4.41 -3.17 13.92
C MET A 1 -3.06 -3.82 14.11
N PRO A 2 -2.45 -3.78 15.32
CA PRO A 2 -1.25 -4.55 15.61
C PRO A 2 -1.61 -6.04 15.63
N VAL A 3 -0.95 -6.82 14.77
CA VAL A 3 -1.18 -8.26 14.59
C VAL A 3 -0.04 -9.01 15.28
N ARG A 4 -0.33 -10.13 15.96
CA ARG A 4 0.75 -10.99 16.45
C ARG A 4 1.27 -11.87 15.33
N ALA A 5 2.58 -11.95 15.19
CA ALA A 5 3.21 -12.62 14.07
C ALA A 5 4.44 -13.40 14.55
N SER A 6 4.59 -14.63 14.08
CA SER A 6 5.76 -15.48 14.34
C SER A 6 6.20 -16.18 13.06
N VAL A 7 7.47 -16.52 12.94
CA VAL A 7 8.03 -17.16 11.75
C VAL A 7 8.69 -18.47 12.18
N VAL A 8 8.37 -19.55 11.46
CA VAL A 8 8.92 -20.89 11.69
C VAL A 8 9.61 -21.36 10.42
N SER A 9 10.87 -21.76 10.50
CA SER A 9 11.57 -22.39 9.38
C SER A 9 10.99 -23.78 9.10
N LEU A 10 10.88 -24.13 7.82
CA LEU A 10 10.54 -25.48 7.41
C LEU A 10 11.80 -26.34 7.27
N PRO A 11 11.68 -27.68 7.29
CA PRO A 11 12.82 -28.59 7.08
C PRO A 11 13.46 -28.43 5.70
N GLU A 12 12.70 -27.94 4.72
CA GLU A 12 13.18 -27.63 3.38
C GLU A 12 13.96 -26.30 3.38
N PRO A 13 15.18 -26.28 2.81
CA PRO A 13 15.99 -25.07 2.77
C PRO A 13 15.27 -23.94 2.01
N GLY A 14 15.38 -22.72 2.52
CA GLY A 14 14.73 -21.54 1.94
C GLY A 14 13.20 -21.48 2.13
N HIS A 15 12.58 -22.40 2.87
CA HIS A 15 11.14 -22.35 3.13
C HIS A 15 10.84 -21.94 4.57
N ALA A 16 9.82 -21.10 4.75
CA ALA A 16 9.35 -20.68 6.06
C ALA A 16 7.82 -20.57 6.10
N VAL A 17 7.24 -20.77 7.27
CA VAL A 17 5.84 -20.47 7.56
C VAL A 17 5.78 -19.24 8.45
N LEU A 18 5.22 -18.15 7.92
CA LEU A 18 4.85 -16.98 8.70
C LEU A 18 3.44 -17.20 9.26
N ARG A 19 3.29 -17.15 10.57
CA ARG A 19 2.03 -17.30 11.28
C ARG A 19 1.56 -15.94 11.77
N LEU A 20 0.36 -15.53 11.38
CA LEU A 20 -0.29 -14.32 11.87
C LEU A 20 -1.51 -14.70 12.70
N SER A 21 -1.55 -14.25 13.95
CA SER A 21 -2.68 -14.40 14.88
C SER A 21 -3.28 -13.03 15.22
N ASP A 22 -4.55 -13.00 15.62
CA ASP A 22 -5.31 -11.76 15.85
C ASP A 22 -5.48 -10.92 14.57
N LEU A 23 -5.37 -11.54 13.40
CA LEU A 23 -5.71 -10.94 12.11
C LEU A 23 -6.95 -11.62 11.54
N ASP A 24 -8.08 -10.93 11.59
CA ASP A 24 -9.28 -11.39 10.92
C ASP A 24 -9.26 -10.97 9.45
N ALA A 25 -8.52 -11.73 8.63
CA ALA A 25 -8.45 -11.59 7.17
C ALA A 25 -8.82 -12.91 6.48
N ALA A 26 -9.33 -12.85 5.25
CA ALA A 26 -9.67 -14.06 4.49
C ALA A 26 -8.37 -14.61 3.90
N PRO A 27 -8.11 -15.93 3.94
CA PRO A 27 -6.83 -16.47 3.47
C PRO A 27 -6.61 -16.24 1.96
N GLU A 28 -7.68 -16.09 1.19
CA GLU A 28 -7.62 -15.96 -0.27
C GLU A 28 -7.07 -14.61 -0.73
N GLY A 29 -6.01 -14.65 -1.55
CA GLY A 29 -5.45 -13.48 -2.23
C GLY A 29 -4.74 -12.47 -1.31
N LEU A 30 -4.42 -12.83 -0.07
CA LEU A 30 -3.68 -11.93 0.83
C LEU A 30 -2.31 -11.60 0.25
N ALA A 31 -2.00 -10.31 0.24
CA ALA A 31 -0.69 -9.82 -0.15
C ALA A 31 0.07 -9.30 1.08
N LEU A 32 1.37 -9.56 1.11
CA LEU A 32 2.27 -9.12 2.17
C LEU A 32 3.17 -8.02 1.61
N SER A 33 3.35 -6.92 2.32
CA SER A 33 4.41 -5.95 2.02
C SER A 33 5.38 -5.91 3.17
N ILE A 34 6.66 -6.02 2.84
CA ILE A 34 7.74 -6.05 3.82
C ILE A 34 8.55 -4.76 3.70
N GLN A 35 8.72 -4.10 4.84
CA GLN A 35 9.54 -2.90 4.96
C GLN A 35 10.71 -3.18 5.90
N ARG A 36 11.88 -2.65 5.57
CA ARG A 36 13.09 -2.79 6.39
C ARG A 36 13.31 -1.52 7.20
N GLN A 37 13.80 -1.71 8.43
CA GLN A 37 14.31 -0.61 9.25
C GLN A 37 15.78 -0.39 8.84
N GLN A 38 16.14 0.78 8.32
CA GLN A 38 17.55 1.15 8.14
C GLN A 38 17.96 2.11 9.26
N GLY A 39 19.23 2.01 9.65
CA GLY A 39 19.81 2.75 10.78
C GLY A 39 19.73 4.28 10.64
N PRO A 40 20.22 5.02 11.67
CA PRO A 40 19.89 6.42 11.93
C PRO A 40 20.35 7.44 10.88
N ASP A 41 21.21 7.05 9.93
CA ASP A 41 21.81 7.96 8.96
C ASP A 41 21.21 7.78 7.55
N THR A 42 19.96 8.19 7.33
CA THR A 42 19.51 8.52 5.95
C THR A 42 18.21 9.31 5.95
N HIS A 43 18.15 10.37 5.15
CA HIS A 43 17.00 11.27 4.92
C HIS A 43 15.79 10.55 4.30
N LEU A 44 15.04 9.73 5.04
CA LEU A 44 13.92 8.96 4.49
C LEU A 44 12.74 8.85 5.46
N ALA A 45 11.54 9.10 4.89
CA ALA A 45 10.16 8.95 5.41
C ALA A 45 9.92 9.34 6.88
N ASP A 46 8.87 10.12 7.15
CA ASP A 46 8.58 10.66 8.49
C ASP A 46 8.50 9.61 9.62
N ASP A 47 8.41 8.31 9.31
CA ASP A 47 8.36 7.19 10.24
C ASP A 47 9.60 6.27 10.30
N GLY A 48 10.66 6.53 9.52
CA GLY A 48 11.94 5.78 9.57
C GLY A 48 11.92 4.38 8.93
N TRP A 49 10.88 4.01 8.17
CA TRP A 49 10.78 2.73 7.47
C TRP A 49 10.83 2.91 5.95
N ARG A 50 11.74 2.21 5.26
CA ARG A 50 11.75 2.22 3.79
C ARG A 50 10.97 1.04 3.23
N ARG A 51 9.96 1.32 2.39
CA ARG A 51 9.28 0.30 1.59
C ARG A 51 10.31 -0.31 0.63
N THR A 52 10.67 -1.57 0.89
CA THR A 52 11.71 -2.25 0.13
C THR A 52 11.10 -3.15 -0.93
N GLU A 53 9.88 -3.66 -0.69
CA GLU A 53 9.27 -4.64 -1.58
C GLU A 53 7.89 -4.22 -2.10
N ALA A 54 7.65 -4.62 -3.35
CA ALA A 54 6.31 -4.71 -3.93
C ALA A 54 5.48 -5.72 -3.13
N TRP A 55 4.15 -5.58 -3.18
CA TRP A 55 3.24 -6.53 -2.52
C TRP A 55 3.55 -7.96 -3.00
N LEU A 56 4.05 -8.79 -2.10
CA LEU A 56 4.33 -10.20 -2.30
C LEU A 56 3.04 -10.99 -2.19
N ILE A 57 2.83 -11.92 -3.12
CA ILE A 57 1.72 -12.87 -3.11
C ILE A 57 2.30 -14.21 -2.63
N PRO A 58 2.02 -14.64 -1.39
CA PRO A 58 2.48 -15.91 -0.86
C PRO A 58 1.95 -17.07 -1.71
N ALA A 59 2.76 -18.12 -1.88
CA ALA A 59 2.41 -19.26 -2.72
C ALA A 59 1.20 -20.05 -2.17
N GLN A 60 1.09 -20.17 -0.85
CA GLN A 60 -0.05 -20.77 -0.17
C GLN A 60 -0.35 -20.01 1.12
N VAL A 61 -1.63 -19.72 1.35
CA VAL A 61 -2.13 -19.13 2.59
C VAL A 61 -3.20 -20.06 3.15
N GLY A 62 -2.89 -20.68 4.28
CA GLY A 62 -3.82 -21.52 5.03
C GLY A 62 -4.42 -20.76 6.21
N ARG A 63 -5.60 -21.19 6.68
CA ARG A 63 -6.15 -20.76 7.97
C ARG A 63 -6.29 -21.97 8.88
N ARG A 64 -5.68 -21.92 10.05
CA ARG A 64 -5.77 -22.95 11.09
C ARG A 64 -6.32 -22.31 12.37
N GLY A 65 -7.65 -22.34 12.54
CA GLY A 65 -8.34 -21.63 13.61
C GLY A 65 -8.21 -20.11 13.44
N ASP A 66 -7.65 -19.45 14.45
CA ASP A 66 -7.42 -18.00 14.47
C ASP A 66 -6.04 -17.58 13.96
N VAL A 67 -5.28 -18.54 13.42
CA VAL A 67 -3.94 -18.30 12.86
C VAL A 67 -3.97 -18.45 11.34
N LEU A 68 -3.50 -17.42 10.64
CA LEU A 68 -3.21 -17.45 9.21
C LEU A 68 -1.76 -17.92 9.01
N GLU A 69 -1.58 -18.97 8.22
CA GLU A 69 -0.28 -19.55 7.89
C GLU A 69 0.09 -19.19 6.46
N PHE A 70 1.17 -18.42 6.29
CA PHE A 70 1.71 -17.99 5.01
C PHE A 70 2.93 -18.84 4.70
N HIS A 71 2.85 -19.64 3.65
CA HIS A 71 3.97 -20.44 3.19
C HIS A 71 4.83 -19.60 2.26
N LEU A 72 6.03 -19.30 2.72
CA LEU A 72 7.02 -18.50 2.03
C LEU A 72 8.05 -19.43 1.40
N GLY A 73 8.25 -19.28 0.10
CA GLY A 73 9.25 -20.02 -0.66
C GLY A 73 10.63 -19.34 -0.66
N PRO A 74 11.62 -19.99 -1.29
CA PRO A 74 13.03 -19.56 -1.30
C PRO A 74 13.23 -18.16 -1.85
N GLU A 75 12.47 -17.77 -2.89
CA GLU A 75 12.56 -16.42 -3.46
C GLU A 75 12.23 -15.31 -2.46
N ILE A 76 11.28 -15.56 -1.55
CA ILE A 76 10.88 -14.59 -0.53
C ILE A 76 11.88 -14.63 0.64
N CYS A 77 12.26 -15.82 1.10
CA CYS A 77 13.21 -15.97 2.20
C CYS A 77 14.59 -15.40 1.86
N ASP A 78 15.11 -15.64 0.66
CA ASP A 78 16.42 -15.14 0.22
C ASP A 78 16.44 -13.60 0.11
N ARG A 79 15.33 -12.96 -0.25
CA ARG A 79 15.22 -11.49 -0.27
C ARG A 79 15.24 -10.87 1.13
N LEU A 80 14.82 -11.63 2.13
CA LEU A 80 14.77 -11.21 3.52
C LEU A 80 16.03 -11.59 4.32
N ALA A 81 16.97 -12.26 3.66
CA ALA A 81 18.26 -12.61 4.22
C ALA A 81 19.02 -11.35 4.71
N GLY A 82 19.52 -11.39 5.95
CA GLY A 82 20.31 -10.31 6.54
C GLY A 82 19.51 -9.13 7.10
N ILE A 83 18.17 -9.17 7.04
CA ILE A 83 17.32 -8.18 7.70
C ILE A 83 16.98 -8.69 9.11
N ALA A 84 17.27 -7.91 10.15
CA ALA A 84 16.99 -8.31 11.54
C ALA A 84 15.54 -8.02 11.97
N THR A 85 14.98 -6.90 11.50
CA THR A 85 13.63 -6.45 11.86
C THR A 85 12.87 -6.01 10.63
N ILE A 86 11.67 -6.56 10.44
CA ILE A 86 10.80 -6.22 9.34
C ILE A 86 9.45 -5.68 9.83
N ARG A 87 8.91 -4.69 9.12
CA ARG A 87 7.51 -4.29 9.25
C ARG A 87 6.71 -4.99 8.17
N LEU A 88 5.84 -5.89 8.60
CA LEU A 88 4.92 -6.63 7.77
C LEU A 88 3.60 -5.87 7.68
N ARG A 89 3.13 -5.63 6.45
CA ARG A 89 1.79 -5.13 6.16
C ARG A 89 1.03 -6.21 5.42
N VAL A 90 -0.17 -6.52 5.87
CA VAL A 90 -1.05 -7.51 5.23
C VAL A 90 -2.17 -6.76 4.54
N LYS A 91 -2.34 -6.99 3.25
CA LYS A 91 -3.40 -6.44 2.43
C LYS A 91 -4.34 -7.54 2.01
N GLU A 92 -5.62 -7.36 2.30
CA GLU A 92 -6.69 -8.13 1.68
C GLU A 92 -7.03 -7.50 0.32
N PRO A 93 -7.22 -8.31 -0.73
CA PRO A 93 -7.36 -7.79 -2.10
C PRO A 93 -8.53 -6.80 -2.23
N ASP A 94 -9.58 -7.06 -1.45
CA ASP A 94 -10.82 -6.30 -1.49
C ASP A 94 -10.81 -5.20 -0.39
N ILE A 95 -10.34 -5.47 0.83
CA ILE A 95 -10.46 -4.52 1.96
C ILE A 95 -9.30 -3.50 2.05
N GLY A 96 -8.14 -3.81 1.45
CA GLY A 96 -6.93 -3.00 1.62
C GLY A 96 -6.08 -3.48 2.81
N VAL A 97 -5.27 -2.60 3.41
CA VAL A 97 -4.32 -3.01 4.46
C VAL A 97 -5.05 -3.29 5.76
N VAL A 98 -5.18 -4.57 6.08
CA VAL A 98 -5.94 -5.09 7.23
C VAL A 98 -5.08 -5.25 8.49
N GLY A 99 -3.77 -5.42 8.32
CA GLY A 99 -2.84 -5.61 9.44
C GLY A 99 -1.50 -4.95 9.19
N THR A 100 -0.91 -4.38 10.24
CA THR A 100 0.50 -3.95 10.23
C THR A 100 1.13 -4.44 11.52
N THR A 101 2.28 -5.08 11.41
CA THR A 101 3.04 -5.56 12.56
C THR A 101 4.54 -5.47 12.29
N VAL A 102 5.34 -5.50 13.35
CA VAL A 102 6.80 -5.50 13.26
C VAL A 102 7.27 -6.78 13.91
N ILE A 103 8.10 -7.55 13.21
CA ILE A 103 8.66 -8.80 13.70
C ILE A 103 10.17 -8.83 13.50
N ALA A 104 10.84 -9.56 14.40
CA ALA A 104 12.20 -9.99 14.18
C ALA A 104 12.21 -11.06 13.09
N TRP A 105 13.08 -10.90 12.09
CA TRP A 105 13.23 -11.88 11.03
C TRP A 105 14.41 -12.82 11.35
N PRO A 106 14.20 -14.16 11.31
CA PRO A 106 15.28 -15.10 11.63
C PRO A 106 16.43 -14.98 10.62
N THR A 107 17.64 -14.74 11.10
CA THR A 107 18.86 -14.56 10.29
C THR A 107 19.27 -15.81 9.50
N MET A 108 18.72 -16.98 9.83
CA MET A 108 19.07 -18.28 9.22
C MET A 108 18.12 -18.76 8.12
N LEU A 109 17.18 -17.93 7.66
CA LEU A 109 16.26 -18.27 6.56
C LEU A 109 16.86 -17.92 5.20
N THR A 110 17.90 -18.65 4.79
CA THR A 110 18.46 -18.55 3.43
C THR A 110 18.49 -19.94 2.80
N SER A 111 18.43 -20.02 1.47
CA SER A 111 18.53 -21.29 0.73
C SER A 111 19.85 -22.05 0.96
N GLY A 112 20.83 -21.43 1.65
CA GLY A 112 22.12 -22.04 2.00
C GLY A 112 22.26 -22.51 3.46
N ALA A 113 21.28 -22.31 4.34
CA ALA A 113 21.41 -22.65 5.76
C ALA A 113 20.74 -23.99 6.09
N VAL A 114 21.54 -25.03 6.30
CA VAL A 114 21.06 -26.33 6.81
C VAL A 114 20.97 -26.27 8.34
N GLY A 115 19.75 -26.36 8.86
CA GLY A 115 19.44 -26.99 10.15
C GLY A 115 19.53 -26.11 11.40
N SER A 116 18.36 -25.75 11.95
CA SER A 116 18.06 -25.91 13.38
C SER A 116 16.58 -25.58 13.61
N SER A 117 15.79 -26.60 13.90
CA SER A 117 14.40 -26.51 14.32
C SER A 117 14.32 -25.84 15.70
N GLY A 118 14.05 -24.54 15.73
CA GLY A 118 13.74 -23.79 16.95
C GLY A 118 12.45 -23.01 16.76
N THR A 119 11.39 -23.38 17.47
CA THR A 119 10.20 -22.55 17.62
C THR A 119 10.60 -21.27 18.37
N TYR A 120 10.70 -20.16 17.64
CA TYR A 120 11.02 -18.85 18.20
C TYR A 120 9.71 -18.12 18.49
N ASP A 121 9.29 -18.12 19.76
CA ASP A 121 8.15 -17.35 20.26
C ASP A 121 8.71 -16.09 20.93
N ASP A 122 8.79 -14.99 20.18
CA ASP A 122 9.25 -13.71 20.71
C ASP A 122 8.17 -12.65 20.46
N THR A 123 7.13 -12.65 21.30
CA THR A 123 6.35 -11.45 21.54
C THR A 123 7.28 -10.43 22.21
N VAL A 124 7.80 -9.47 21.46
CA VAL A 124 8.60 -8.37 22.03
C VAL A 124 7.69 -7.54 22.95
N ARG A 125 7.67 -7.90 24.24
CA ARG A 125 7.28 -6.98 25.32
C ARG A 125 8.34 -5.90 25.35
N LEU A 126 7.94 -4.66 25.08
CA LEU A 126 8.77 -3.48 25.26
C LEU A 126 9.18 -3.34 26.73
N ARG A 127 10.28 -3.99 27.12
CA ARG A 127 11.00 -3.65 28.34
C ARG A 127 11.86 -2.45 28.00
N ARG A 128 11.48 -1.29 28.56
CA ARG A 128 12.28 -0.07 28.61
C ARG A 128 13.74 -0.45 28.87
N LEU A 129 14.60 -0.28 27.87
CA LEU A 129 16.04 -0.38 28.06
C LEU A 129 16.42 0.74 29.03
N GLN A 130 16.78 0.35 30.25
CA GLN A 130 17.48 1.20 31.18
C GLN A 130 18.83 1.48 30.53
N GLN A 131 19.03 2.73 30.09
CA GLN A 131 20.24 3.20 29.45
C GLN A 131 21.42 2.89 30.40
N PRO A 132 22.46 2.15 29.97
CA PRO A 132 23.65 1.98 30.80
C PRO A 132 24.31 3.34 30.98
N ALA A 133 24.72 3.67 32.22
CA ALA A 133 25.47 4.88 32.50
C ALA A 133 26.74 4.93 31.61
N PRO A 134 27.14 6.11 31.11
CA PRO A 134 28.35 6.24 30.29
C PRO A 134 29.58 5.80 31.11
N PRO A 135 30.52 5.03 30.52
CA PRO A 135 31.74 4.62 31.22
C PRO A 135 32.65 5.83 31.49
N ALA A 136 33.36 5.74 32.61
CA ALA A 136 34.27 6.77 33.11
C ALA A 136 35.40 7.09 32.12
N GLU A 137 35.72 8.38 32.06
CA GLU A 137 36.77 9.03 31.28
C GLU A 137 38.16 8.45 31.63
N SER A 138 38.88 7.92 30.64
CA SER A 138 40.25 7.41 30.77
C SER A 138 41.26 8.46 30.28
N GLU A 139 42.30 8.68 31.09
CA GLU A 139 43.42 9.64 30.91
C GLU A 139 44.07 9.63 29.51
N PRO A 140 44.62 10.78 29.04
CA PRO A 140 45.26 10.88 27.74
C PRO A 140 46.66 10.25 27.70
N GLU A 141 46.90 9.37 26.71
CA GLU A 141 48.22 8.84 26.37
C GLU A 141 49.16 9.90 25.77
N PRO A 142 50.50 9.77 25.97
CA PRO A 142 51.48 10.77 25.55
C PRO A 142 51.77 10.73 24.04
N LEU A 143 52.01 11.91 23.46
CA LEU A 143 52.28 12.12 22.04
C LEU A 143 53.62 11.49 21.57
N PRO A 144 53.68 10.93 20.34
CA PRO A 144 54.94 10.47 19.74
C PRO A 144 55.81 11.65 19.22
N PRO A 145 57.14 11.46 19.11
CA PRO A 145 58.08 12.53 18.75
C PRO A 145 58.04 12.92 17.25
N PRO A 146 58.57 14.10 16.88
CA PRO A 146 58.42 14.68 15.54
C PRO A 146 59.29 13.98 14.49
N VAL A 147 58.73 13.77 13.30
CA VAL A 147 59.45 13.27 12.10
C VAL A 147 59.98 14.45 11.28
N GLU A 148 61.27 14.44 10.94
CA GLU A 148 61.94 15.45 10.10
C GLU A 148 61.45 15.42 8.64
N PRO A 149 61.45 16.58 7.93
CA PRO A 149 61.00 16.65 6.54
C PRO A 149 62.07 16.17 5.54
N PRO A 150 61.70 15.41 4.48
CA PRO A 150 62.63 15.05 3.41
C PRO A 150 62.85 16.19 2.38
N GLN A 151 64.08 16.22 1.86
CA GLN A 151 64.71 17.22 0.97
C GLN A 151 64.13 17.29 -0.46
N PRO A 152 64.30 18.41 -1.19
CA PRO A 152 63.72 18.64 -2.52
C PRO A 152 64.49 17.93 -3.65
N VAL A 153 63.76 17.47 -4.68
CA VAL A 153 64.31 16.81 -5.88
C VAL A 153 64.24 17.79 -7.08
N PRO A 154 65.24 17.85 -7.99
CA PRO A 154 65.39 18.96 -8.94
C PRO A 154 64.59 18.84 -10.25
N GLU A 155 64.30 19.99 -10.86
CA GLU A 155 63.66 20.19 -12.17
C GLU A 155 64.42 19.56 -13.36
N LEU A 156 63.66 19.00 -14.31
CA LEU A 156 64.14 18.72 -15.67
C LEU A 156 63.11 19.18 -16.71
N ARG A 157 63.61 19.94 -17.68
CA ARG A 157 62.92 20.72 -18.72
C ARG A 157 62.26 19.89 -19.84
N ALA A 158 61.13 20.44 -20.30
CA ALA A 158 60.70 20.71 -21.69
C ALA A 158 60.42 19.57 -22.68
N ALA A 159 59.20 19.62 -23.27
CA ALA A 159 58.99 19.51 -24.73
C ALA A 159 57.64 20.09 -25.19
N ARG A 160 57.73 21.21 -25.94
CA ARG A 160 56.95 21.69 -27.13
C ARG A 160 55.41 21.76 -27.18
N ASP A 161 54.93 22.97 -27.52
CA ASP A 161 53.60 23.34 -28.06
C ASP A 161 53.31 22.76 -29.47
N PRO A 162 52.06 22.88 -30.00
CA PRO A 162 51.69 24.12 -30.70
C PRO A 162 50.26 24.66 -30.44
N GLU A 163 50.23 25.98 -30.28
CA GLU A 163 49.25 27.02 -30.66
C GLU A 163 47.95 26.60 -31.39
N LEU A 164 46.79 26.99 -30.83
CA LEU A 164 45.52 27.13 -31.57
C LEU A 164 44.75 28.36 -31.05
N ALA A 165 44.56 29.31 -31.97
CA ALA A 165 43.95 30.62 -31.77
C ALA A 165 42.48 30.56 -31.36
N VAL A 166 42.09 31.39 -30.38
CA VAL A 166 40.69 31.60 -29.96
C VAL A 166 40.17 32.89 -30.60
N PRO A 167 39.02 32.89 -31.33
CA PRO A 167 38.43 34.10 -31.87
C PRO A 167 37.73 34.93 -30.79
N PRO A 168 37.64 36.27 -30.91
CA PRO A 168 36.95 37.11 -29.94
C PRO A 168 35.44 36.92 -30.05
N ARG A 169 34.80 36.44 -28.97
CA ARG A 169 33.33 36.46 -28.86
C ARG A 169 32.91 37.85 -28.38
N SER A 170 32.14 38.55 -29.21
CA SER A 170 31.36 39.73 -28.86
C SER A 170 30.27 39.35 -27.85
N GLY A 171 30.64 39.32 -26.57
CA GLY A 171 29.72 39.13 -25.46
C GLY A 171 28.89 40.38 -25.20
N LEU A 172 27.60 40.20 -24.93
CA LEU A 172 26.73 41.23 -24.36
C LEU A 172 27.46 41.96 -23.23
N PRO A 173 27.43 43.31 -23.21
CA PRO A 173 28.16 44.06 -22.19
C PRO A 173 27.70 43.60 -20.80
N ASN A 174 28.62 43.50 -19.85
CA ASN A 174 28.38 42.88 -18.54
C ASN A 174 27.12 43.43 -17.81
N TRP A 175 26.73 44.69 -18.08
CA TRP A 175 25.49 45.27 -17.55
C TRP A 175 24.21 44.55 -18.04
N ALA A 176 24.20 44.02 -19.26
CA ALA A 176 23.07 43.29 -19.82
C ALA A 176 22.92 41.88 -19.21
N ILE A 177 24.04 41.23 -18.85
CA ILE A 177 24.02 39.95 -18.12
C ILE A 177 23.44 40.16 -16.72
N VAL A 178 23.82 41.25 -16.06
CA VAL A 178 23.28 41.62 -14.74
C VAL A 178 21.78 41.90 -14.80
N LEU A 179 21.29 42.58 -15.84
CA LEU A 179 19.85 42.81 -16.04
C LEU A 179 19.08 41.50 -16.26
N ILE A 180 19.61 40.59 -17.07
CA ILE A 180 18.97 39.28 -17.30
C ILE A 180 18.95 38.47 -16.00
N ALA A 181 20.04 38.47 -15.23
CA ALA A 181 20.09 37.82 -13.94
C ALA A 181 19.06 38.43 -12.95
N LEU A 182 18.91 39.76 -12.93
CA LEU A 182 17.91 40.43 -12.09
C LEU A 182 16.48 40.08 -12.46
N VAL A 183 16.17 39.96 -13.76
CA VAL A 183 14.84 39.55 -14.24
C VAL A 183 14.56 38.08 -13.90
N VAL A 184 15.56 37.20 -14.03
CA VAL A 184 15.41 35.77 -13.68
C VAL A 184 15.24 35.59 -12.17
N VAL A 185 16.04 36.29 -11.35
CA VAL A 185 15.93 36.24 -9.89
C VAL A 185 14.63 36.89 -9.41
N GLY A 186 14.24 38.02 -10.00
CA GLY A 186 12.98 38.69 -9.71
C GLY A 186 11.76 37.85 -10.10
N GLY A 187 11.80 37.19 -11.26
CA GLY A 187 10.75 36.28 -11.73
C GLY A 187 10.62 35.03 -10.86
N ALA A 188 11.75 34.43 -10.46
CA ALA A 188 11.77 33.30 -9.53
C ALA A 188 11.24 33.70 -8.13
N GLY A 189 11.61 34.90 -7.66
CA GLY A 189 11.10 35.47 -6.40
C GLY A 189 9.59 35.73 -6.46
N TYR A 190 9.09 36.25 -7.57
CA TYR A 190 7.65 36.49 -7.77
C TYR A 190 6.85 35.18 -7.83
N ALA A 191 7.36 34.15 -8.52
CA ALA A 191 6.73 32.83 -8.54
C ALA A 191 6.73 32.16 -7.15
N ALA A 192 7.81 32.28 -6.39
CA ALA A 192 7.86 31.78 -5.01
C ALA A 192 6.87 32.54 -4.11
N TYR A 193 6.76 33.86 -4.26
CA TYR A 193 5.80 34.67 -3.51
C TYR A 193 4.35 34.27 -3.79
N ASP A 194 3.98 34.06 -5.06
CA ASP A 194 2.62 33.64 -5.44
C ASP A 194 2.31 32.21 -4.95
N TYR A 195 3.30 31.30 -5.02
CA TYR A 195 3.21 29.95 -4.46
C TYR A 195 2.95 29.97 -2.94
N PHE A 196 3.70 30.77 -2.18
CA PHE A 196 3.50 30.90 -0.73
C PHE A 196 2.16 31.56 -0.36
N LYS A 197 1.66 32.45 -1.20
CA LYS A 197 0.36 33.10 -0.99
C LYS A 197 -0.81 32.15 -1.23
N GLN A 198 -0.67 31.23 -2.16
CA GLN A 198 -1.66 30.20 -2.45
C GLN A 198 -1.58 29.00 -1.50
N HIS A 199 -0.43 28.79 -0.83
CA HIS A 199 -0.19 27.69 0.11
C HIS A 199 0.28 28.24 1.47
N PRO A 200 -0.62 28.81 2.29
CA PRO A 200 -0.26 29.20 3.64
C PRO A 200 0.21 27.96 4.41
N GLN A 201 1.46 28.00 4.87
CA GLN A 201 2.02 26.99 5.77
C GLN A 201 1.22 27.05 7.08
N ASP A 202 0.70 25.92 7.53
CA ASP A 202 0.15 25.77 8.88
C ASP A 202 1.28 26.02 9.87
N VAL A 203 1.38 27.26 10.36
CA VAL A 203 2.35 27.66 11.37
C VAL A 203 2.05 26.89 12.64
N VAL A 204 2.91 25.91 12.90
CA VAL A 204 3.42 25.47 14.20
C VAL A 204 2.42 25.68 15.33
N ALA A 205 1.65 24.62 15.57
CA ALA A 205 1.02 24.40 16.86
C ALA A 205 2.08 24.64 17.96
N THR A 206 1.78 25.62 18.81
CA THR A 206 2.43 25.82 20.10
C THR A 206 2.48 24.46 20.79
N ALA A 207 3.62 24.09 21.37
CA ALA A 207 3.82 22.81 22.03
C ALA A 207 2.60 22.45 22.89
N PRO A 208 1.98 21.26 22.69
CA PRO A 208 0.88 20.86 23.55
C PRO A 208 1.40 20.76 24.99
N PRO A 209 0.66 21.26 26.00
CA PRO A 209 0.98 20.92 27.38
C PRO A 209 1.01 19.39 27.46
N LEU A 210 2.00 18.83 28.18
CA LEU A 210 2.20 17.38 28.34
C LEU A 210 0.84 16.69 28.40
N ALA A 211 0.48 16.01 27.31
CA ALA A 211 -0.73 15.23 27.25
C ALA A 211 -0.59 14.17 28.35
N THR A 212 -1.35 14.36 29.42
CA THR A 212 -1.77 13.27 30.30
C THR A 212 -2.21 12.16 29.37
N PRO A 213 -1.74 10.91 29.55
CA PRO A 213 -2.01 9.83 28.60
C PRO A 213 -3.52 9.76 28.41
N THR A 214 -3.95 10.19 27.21
CA THR A 214 -5.35 10.17 26.84
C THR A 214 -5.78 8.73 27.03
N VAL A 215 -6.76 8.57 27.93
CA VAL A 215 -7.44 7.32 28.21
C VAL A 215 -7.57 6.55 26.91
N THR A 216 -6.97 5.37 26.91
CA THR A 216 -7.00 4.40 25.83
C THR A 216 -8.43 4.33 25.32
N GLU A 217 -8.72 4.88 24.14
CA GLU A 217 -9.93 4.50 23.42
C GLU A 217 -9.92 2.97 23.41
N PRO A 218 -11.01 2.31 23.83
CA PRO A 218 -11.07 0.85 23.76
C PRO A 218 -10.78 0.42 22.31
N PRO A 219 -10.16 -0.75 22.08
CA PRO A 219 -9.82 -1.19 20.73
C PRO A 219 -11.09 -1.09 19.87
N LYS A 220 -11.07 -0.23 18.85
CA LYS A 220 -12.16 -0.14 17.87
C LYS A 220 -12.35 -1.56 17.34
N LYS A 221 -13.54 -2.14 17.55
CA LYS A 221 -13.89 -3.49 17.07
C LYS A 221 -13.44 -3.64 15.62
N SER A 222 -12.92 -4.81 15.25
CA SER A 222 -12.54 -5.05 13.85
C SER A 222 -13.76 -4.82 12.95
N ILE A 223 -13.52 -4.43 11.70
CA ILE A 223 -14.58 -4.28 10.67
C ILE A 223 -15.41 -5.57 10.62
N ARG A 224 -14.73 -6.72 10.67
CA ARG A 224 -15.39 -8.03 10.71
C ARG A 224 -16.08 -8.35 12.02
N ASP A 225 -15.55 -7.94 13.18
CA ASP A 225 -16.26 -8.09 14.47
C ASP A 225 -17.58 -7.31 14.45
N THR A 226 -17.55 -6.10 13.89
CA THR A 226 -18.73 -5.24 13.76
C THR A 226 -19.79 -5.88 12.85
N VAL A 227 -19.35 -6.47 11.73
CA VAL A 227 -20.24 -7.20 10.82
C VAL A 227 -20.70 -8.54 11.42
N ALA A 228 -19.83 -9.26 12.12
CA ALA A 228 -20.13 -10.53 12.78
C ALA A 228 -21.13 -10.33 13.92
N ASP A 229 -20.96 -9.29 14.75
CA ASP A 229 -21.93 -8.89 15.77
C ASP A 229 -23.31 -8.65 15.15
N TYR A 230 -23.36 -7.95 14.01
CA TYR A 230 -24.60 -7.72 13.28
C TYR A 230 -25.20 -9.04 12.74
N LEU A 231 -24.39 -9.89 12.11
CA LEU A 231 -24.85 -11.18 11.56
C LEU A 231 -25.27 -12.18 12.64
N ALA A 232 -24.72 -12.06 13.85
CA ALA A 232 -25.02 -12.91 15.01
C ALA A 232 -26.25 -12.44 15.80
N THR A 233 -26.82 -11.25 15.48
CA THR A 233 -28.08 -10.81 16.10
C THR A 233 -29.20 -11.82 15.82
N LYS A 234 -30.03 -12.10 16.83
CA LYS A 234 -31.21 -12.96 16.71
C LYS A 234 -32.48 -12.11 16.67
N PRO A 235 -33.40 -12.34 15.72
CA PRO A 235 -33.35 -13.33 14.64
C PRO A 235 -32.27 -12.99 13.58
N ALA A 236 -31.78 -14.03 12.88
CA ALA A 236 -30.78 -13.86 11.83
C ALA A 236 -31.25 -12.82 10.80
N PRO A 237 -30.39 -11.86 10.39
CA PRO A 237 -30.80 -10.80 9.49
C PRO A 237 -31.19 -11.39 8.13
N THR A 238 -32.28 -10.89 7.56
CA THR A 238 -32.71 -11.26 6.21
C THR A 238 -31.76 -10.65 5.16
N PRO A 239 -31.67 -11.22 3.94
CA PRO A 239 -30.83 -10.65 2.89
C PRO A 239 -31.15 -9.19 2.57
N GLU A 240 -32.42 -8.79 2.70
CA GLU A 240 -32.88 -7.41 2.56
C GLU A 240 -32.40 -6.51 3.69
N ALA A 241 -32.43 -6.99 4.94
CA ALA A 241 -31.90 -6.25 6.09
C ALA A 241 -30.38 -6.04 5.96
N MET A 242 -29.66 -7.07 5.49
CA MET A 242 -28.23 -6.96 5.19
C MET A 242 -27.97 -5.92 4.10
N LEU A 243 -28.74 -5.92 3.01
CA LEU A 243 -28.63 -4.89 1.97
C LEU A 243 -28.81 -3.47 2.55
N ALA A 244 -29.85 -3.26 3.36
CA ALA A 244 -30.10 -1.97 4.00
C ALA A 244 -28.92 -1.56 4.89
N LYS A 245 -28.41 -2.49 5.72
CA LYS A 245 -27.27 -2.24 6.61
C LYS A 245 -25.98 -1.93 5.83
N GLY A 246 -25.72 -2.65 4.74
CA GLY A 246 -24.59 -2.39 3.85
C GLY A 246 -24.65 -0.98 3.25
N ARG A 247 -25.84 -0.52 2.86
CA ARG A 247 -26.06 0.85 2.38
C ARG A 247 -25.85 1.89 3.47
N ASP A 248 -26.21 1.60 4.71
CA ASP A 248 -25.94 2.49 5.84
C ASP A 248 -24.45 2.62 6.12
N PHE A 249 -23.70 1.51 6.05
CA PHE A 249 -22.23 1.54 6.13
C PHE A 249 -21.61 2.38 5.00
N LEU A 250 -22.11 2.25 3.77
CA LEU A 250 -21.67 3.11 2.67
C LEU A 250 -21.92 4.59 2.92
N LYS A 251 -23.10 4.95 3.44
CA LYS A 251 -23.43 6.35 3.79
C LYS A 251 -22.55 6.88 4.92
N ALA A 252 -22.15 6.01 5.84
CA ALA A 252 -21.22 6.33 6.92
C ALA A 252 -19.75 6.40 6.46
N GLY A 253 -19.45 6.07 5.20
CA GLY A 253 -18.09 6.03 4.66
C GLY A 253 -17.30 4.76 4.99
N ASP A 254 -17.92 3.76 5.63
CA ASP A 254 -17.32 2.46 5.92
C ASP A 254 -17.54 1.49 4.76
N THR A 255 -16.73 1.64 3.71
CA THR A 255 -16.81 0.82 2.50
C THR A 255 -16.44 -0.64 2.76
N ALA A 256 -15.58 -0.92 3.73
CA ALA A 256 -15.13 -2.26 4.07
C ALA A 256 -16.23 -3.08 4.76
N SER A 257 -16.91 -2.51 5.77
CA SER A 257 -18.04 -3.18 6.42
C SER A 257 -19.19 -3.36 5.44
N ALA A 258 -19.45 -2.36 4.59
CA ALA A 258 -20.47 -2.47 3.54
C ALA A 258 -20.20 -3.64 2.60
N PHE A 259 -18.97 -3.78 2.10
CA PHE A 259 -18.58 -4.87 1.22
C PHE A 259 -18.85 -6.25 1.83
N LEU A 260 -18.45 -6.45 3.09
CA LEU A 260 -18.64 -7.73 3.78
C LEU A 260 -20.12 -8.09 3.93
N VAL A 261 -20.95 -7.10 4.29
CA VAL A 261 -22.40 -7.30 4.44
C VAL A 261 -23.06 -7.56 3.08
N PHE A 262 -22.68 -6.81 2.04
CA PHE A 262 -23.19 -7.06 0.68
C PHE A 262 -22.78 -8.42 0.15
N ARG A 263 -21.53 -8.84 0.38
CA ARG A 263 -21.06 -10.17 -0.02
C ARG A 263 -21.92 -11.26 0.61
N ARG A 264 -22.17 -11.15 1.92
CA ARG A 264 -23.03 -12.10 2.65
C ARG A 264 -24.47 -12.12 2.11
N ALA A 265 -25.05 -10.95 1.81
CA ALA A 265 -26.39 -10.86 1.23
C ALA A 265 -26.45 -11.42 -0.20
N ALA A 266 -25.41 -11.18 -1.00
CA ALA A 266 -25.28 -11.66 -2.37
C ALA A 266 -25.14 -13.19 -2.42
N GLU A 267 -24.36 -13.78 -1.50
CA GLU A 267 -24.24 -15.22 -1.29
C GLU A 267 -25.59 -15.87 -0.92
N GLN A 268 -26.44 -15.15 -0.19
CA GLN A 268 -27.81 -15.59 0.14
C GLN A 268 -28.81 -15.37 -1.00
N GLY A 269 -28.34 -14.97 -2.19
CA GLY A 269 -29.16 -14.85 -3.39
C GLY A 269 -29.87 -13.50 -3.56
N ASN A 270 -29.55 -12.48 -2.75
CA ASN A 270 -30.13 -11.15 -2.95
C ASN A 270 -29.55 -10.47 -4.19
N THR A 271 -30.40 -10.24 -5.20
CA THR A 271 -30.02 -9.70 -6.50
C THR A 271 -29.55 -8.24 -6.42
N ALA A 272 -30.17 -7.43 -5.57
CA ALA A 272 -29.74 -6.06 -5.33
C ALA A 272 -28.36 -6.02 -4.64
N ALA A 273 -28.07 -6.97 -3.74
CA ALA A 273 -26.76 -7.07 -3.10
C ALA A 273 -25.69 -7.52 -4.08
N GLN A 274 -26.01 -8.43 -5.01
CA GLN A 274 -25.11 -8.82 -6.11
C GLN A 274 -24.76 -7.62 -7.00
N LEU A 275 -25.75 -6.79 -7.33
CA LEU A 275 -25.55 -5.54 -8.06
C LEU A 275 -24.62 -4.58 -7.30
N GLU A 276 -24.87 -4.33 -6.02
CA GLU A 276 -24.04 -3.44 -5.20
C GLU A 276 -22.61 -3.98 -5.07
N LEU A 277 -22.46 -5.29 -4.85
CA LEU A 277 -21.17 -5.98 -4.76
C LEU A 277 -20.37 -5.84 -6.06
N ALA A 278 -21.01 -5.98 -7.21
CA ALA A 278 -20.36 -5.78 -8.50
C ALA A 278 -19.78 -4.35 -8.64
N THR A 279 -20.44 -3.33 -8.07
CA THR A 279 -19.90 -1.94 -8.10
C THR A 279 -18.59 -1.77 -7.33
N PHE A 280 -18.22 -2.69 -6.44
CA PHE A 280 -16.91 -2.66 -5.76
C PHE A 280 -15.77 -3.07 -6.68
N TYR A 281 -16.04 -3.97 -7.62
CA TYR A 281 -15.05 -4.46 -8.58
C TYR A 281 -15.09 -3.69 -9.90
N ASP A 282 -16.20 -2.99 -10.18
CA ASP A 282 -16.43 -2.30 -11.44
C ASP A 282 -15.48 -1.10 -11.64
N PRO A 283 -14.59 -1.14 -12.65
CA PRO A 283 -13.70 -0.02 -12.97
C PRO A 283 -14.43 1.22 -13.49
N LEU A 284 -15.69 1.08 -13.91
CA LEU A 284 -16.53 2.16 -14.43
C LEU A 284 -17.46 2.75 -13.36
N ALA A 285 -17.52 2.16 -12.17
CA ALA A 285 -18.38 2.64 -11.10
C ALA A 285 -17.93 4.02 -10.60
N GLN A 286 -18.92 4.93 -10.45
CA GLN A 286 -18.71 6.27 -9.92
C GLN A 286 -19.68 6.53 -8.75
N PRO A 287 -19.19 6.97 -7.58
CA PRO A 287 -17.77 7.12 -7.23
C PRO A 287 -17.06 5.76 -7.11
N ALA A 288 -15.76 5.74 -7.43
CA ALA A 288 -14.94 4.56 -7.21
C ALA A 288 -14.96 4.20 -5.71
N ARG A 289 -15.11 2.91 -5.39
CA ARG A 289 -15.08 2.43 -4.00
C ARG A 289 -13.61 2.45 -3.53
N GLY A 290 -13.23 3.49 -2.79
CA GLY A 290 -11.87 3.64 -2.26
C GLY A 290 -11.45 2.43 -1.43
N GLY A 291 -10.22 1.94 -1.65
CA GLY A 291 -9.64 0.79 -0.95
C GLY A 291 -9.71 -0.53 -1.73
N PHE A 292 -10.56 -0.62 -2.77
CA PHE A 292 -10.75 -1.82 -3.59
C PHE A 292 -9.97 -1.71 -4.90
N THR A 293 -9.37 -2.82 -5.34
CA THR A 293 -8.71 -2.88 -6.64
C THR A 293 -9.75 -3.27 -7.69
N PRO A 294 -10.00 -2.46 -8.74
CA PRO A 294 -10.97 -2.82 -9.76
C PRO A 294 -10.59 -4.13 -10.46
N GLU A 295 -11.58 -4.97 -10.72
CA GLU A 295 -11.43 -6.24 -11.44
C GLU A 295 -12.65 -6.50 -12.32
N GLY A 296 -12.49 -6.25 -13.61
CA GLY A 296 -13.60 -6.26 -14.58
C GLY A 296 -14.21 -7.64 -14.76
N THR A 297 -13.42 -8.72 -14.65
CA THR A 297 -13.90 -10.10 -14.73
C THR A 297 -14.83 -10.43 -13.57
N ARG A 298 -14.39 -10.19 -12.33
CA ARG A 298 -15.23 -10.36 -11.13
C ARG A 298 -16.47 -9.48 -11.16
N ALA A 299 -16.35 -8.23 -11.61
CA ALA A 299 -17.50 -7.34 -11.80
C ALA A 299 -18.52 -7.93 -12.79
N ALA A 300 -18.06 -8.43 -13.94
CA ALA A 300 -18.92 -9.02 -14.96
C ALA A 300 -19.67 -10.25 -14.43
N ASP A 301 -19.00 -11.14 -13.70
CA ASP A 301 -19.63 -12.34 -13.12
C ASP A 301 -20.77 -11.99 -12.15
N TRP A 302 -20.54 -11.01 -11.26
CA TRP A 302 -21.57 -10.56 -10.31
C TRP A 302 -22.71 -9.82 -11.00
N TYR A 303 -22.41 -8.97 -11.98
CA TYR A 303 -23.45 -8.31 -12.77
C TYR A 303 -24.26 -9.32 -13.60
N GLU A 304 -23.63 -10.36 -14.16
CA GLU A 304 -24.32 -11.40 -14.93
C GLU A 304 -25.32 -12.16 -14.06
N ARG A 305 -24.97 -12.51 -12.82
CA ARG A 305 -25.90 -13.13 -11.86
C ARG A 305 -27.13 -12.25 -11.60
N ALA A 306 -26.91 -10.96 -11.35
CA ALA A 306 -28.00 -10.01 -11.11
C ALA A 306 -28.81 -9.72 -12.40
N ALA A 307 -28.16 -9.71 -13.56
CA ALA A 307 -28.77 -9.48 -14.86
C ALA A 307 -29.65 -10.65 -15.31
N LEU A 308 -29.22 -11.89 -15.04
CA LEU A 308 -29.99 -13.11 -15.26
C LEU A 308 -31.25 -13.16 -14.39
N ALA A 309 -31.22 -12.53 -13.21
CA ALA A 309 -32.40 -12.34 -12.37
C ALA A 309 -33.34 -11.22 -12.87
N GLY A 310 -33.05 -10.62 -14.04
CA GLY A 310 -33.91 -9.65 -14.70
C GLY A 310 -33.70 -8.20 -14.26
N VAL A 311 -32.70 -7.89 -13.43
CA VAL A 311 -32.46 -6.51 -12.95
C VAL A 311 -31.95 -5.65 -14.11
N ALA A 312 -32.78 -4.72 -14.60
CA ALA A 312 -32.44 -3.82 -15.72
C ALA A 312 -31.14 -3.03 -15.48
N GLU A 313 -30.92 -2.54 -14.25
CA GLU A 313 -29.68 -1.84 -13.89
C GLU A 313 -28.44 -2.74 -14.03
N ALA A 314 -28.54 -4.01 -13.64
CA ALA A 314 -27.43 -4.96 -13.76
C ALA A 314 -27.13 -5.28 -15.24
N GLN A 315 -28.17 -5.49 -16.05
CA GLN A 315 -28.05 -5.70 -17.49
C GLN A 315 -27.37 -4.51 -18.17
N ARG A 316 -27.77 -3.27 -17.80
CA ARG A 316 -27.14 -2.06 -18.31
C ARG A 316 -25.67 -1.96 -17.91
N LYS A 317 -25.34 -2.15 -16.63
CA LYS A 317 -23.96 -2.06 -16.14
C LYS A 317 -23.06 -3.14 -16.74
N LEU A 318 -23.56 -4.37 -16.86
CA LEU A 318 -22.85 -5.46 -17.57
C LEU A 318 -22.59 -5.10 -19.03
N GLY A 319 -23.60 -4.54 -19.71
CA GLY A 319 -23.48 -4.09 -21.09
C GLY A 319 -22.41 -3.01 -21.26
N LEU A 320 -22.39 -2.00 -20.37
CA LEU A 320 -21.37 -0.96 -20.39
C LEU A 320 -19.96 -1.50 -20.08
N LEU A 321 -19.87 -2.40 -19.10
CA LEU A 321 -18.61 -3.04 -18.72
C LEU A 321 -18.03 -3.88 -19.86
N LEU A 322 -18.86 -4.67 -20.55
CA LEU A 322 -18.46 -5.45 -21.71
C LEU A 322 -18.14 -4.57 -22.93
N ALA A 323 -18.86 -3.46 -23.14
CA ALA A 323 -18.61 -2.55 -24.25
C ALA A 323 -17.23 -1.89 -24.17
N ARG A 324 -16.82 -1.51 -22.95
CA ARG A 324 -15.56 -0.79 -22.70
C ARG A 324 -14.41 -1.74 -22.38
N GLY A 325 -14.67 -2.87 -21.74
CA GLY A 325 -13.65 -3.72 -21.14
C GLY A 325 -12.88 -3.00 -20.03
N GLY A 326 -11.78 -3.62 -19.58
CA GLY A 326 -10.86 -3.07 -18.58
C GLY A 326 -10.68 -3.95 -17.36
N ALA A 327 -9.61 -3.69 -16.60
CA ALA A 327 -9.26 -4.42 -15.37
C ALA A 327 -9.28 -5.96 -15.53
N GLY A 328 -8.67 -6.45 -16.61
CA GLY A 328 -8.59 -7.88 -16.94
C GLY A 328 -9.73 -8.42 -17.82
N LEU A 329 -10.80 -7.63 -18.05
CA LEU A 329 -11.89 -8.01 -18.94
C LEU A 329 -11.66 -7.50 -20.37
N ALA A 330 -11.75 -8.40 -21.35
CA ALA A 330 -11.75 -8.03 -22.76
C ALA A 330 -13.09 -7.38 -23.17
N ALA A 331 -13.04 -6.37 -24.02
CA ALA A 331 -14.24 -5.76 -24.56
C ALA A 331 -14.95 -6.73 -25.53
N ASP A 332 -16.27 -6.88 -25.36
CA ASP A 332 -17.14 -7.67 -26.22
C ASP A 332 -18.41 -6.85 -26.53
N THR A 333 -18.37 -6.16 -27.66
CA THR A 333 -19.46 -5.29 -28.11
C THR A 333 -20.72 -6.07 -28.49
N ALA A 334 -20.60 -7.34 -28.91
CA ALA A 334 -21.73 -8.17 -29.30
C ALA A 334 -22.53 -8.62 -28.08
N ARG A 335 -21.85 -9.13 -27.04
CA ARG A 335 -22.48 -9.43 -25.75
C ARG A 335 -23.01 -8.16 -25.09
N ALA A 336 -22.25 -7.06 -25.14
CA ALA A 336 -22.70 -5.78 -24.61
C ALA A 336 -24.02 -5.31 -25.23
N ARG A 337 -24.14 -5.37 -26.56
CA ARG A 337 -25.37 -5.01 -27.29
C ARG A 337 -26.55 -5.85 -26.85
N THR A 338 -26.36 -7.16 -26.67
CA THR A 338 -27.42 -8.08 -26.23
C THR A 338 -27.95 -7.71 -24.85
N TRP A 339 -27.07 -7.46 -23.88
CA TRP A 339 -27.47 -7.06 -22.53
C TRP A 339 -28.12 -5.66 -22.50
N LEU A 340 -27.60 -4.70 -23.26
CA LEU A 340 -28.18 -3.36 -23.37
C LEU A 340 -29.56 -3.38 -24.03
N GLN A 341 -29.79 -4.25 -25.03
CA GLN A 341 -31.11 -4.44 -25.63
C GLN A 341 -32.12 -4.97 -24.62
N GLN A 342 -31.72 -5.93 -23.77
CA GLN A 342 -32.59 -6.44 -22.71
C GLN A 342 -32.95 -5.34 -21.68
N ALA A 343 -31.97 -4.55 -21.25
CA ALA A 343 -32.24 -3.43 -20.34
C ALA A 343 -33.12 -2.35 -21.00
N ALA A 344 -32.88 -2.03 -22.28
CA ALA A 344 -33.69 -1.07 -23.03
C ALA A 344 -35.13 -1.55 -23.25
N ALA A 345 -35.34 -2.87 -23.43
CA ALA A 345 -36.67 -3.47 -23.49
C ALA A 345 -37.46 -3.30 -22.18
N GLN A 346 -36.76 -3.16 -21.04
CA GLN A 346 -37.33 -2.82 -19.74
C GLN A 346 -37.50 -1.31 -19.54
N SER A 347 -37.42 -0.50 -20.60
CA SER A 347 -37.51 0.96 -20.58
C SER A 347 -36.37 1.68 -19.84
N ASP A 348 -35.19 1.04 -19.68
CA ASP A 348 -34.00 1.73 -19.18
C ASP A 348 -33.48 2.72 -20.24
N ALA A 349 -33.68 4.02 -19.98
CA ALA A 349 -33.31 5.09 -20.89
C ALA A 349 -31.79 5.24 -21.07
N ASP A 350 -31.01 4.93 -20.04
CA ASP A 350 -29.55 4.98 -20.10
C ASP A 350 -29.00 3.80 -20.89
N ALA A 351 -29.64 2.63 -20.82
CA ALA A 351 -29.31 1.49 -21.66
C ALA A 351 -29.57 1.78 -23.14
N ARG A 352 -30.69 2.43 -23.47
CA ARG A 352 -30.99 2.83 -24.85
C ARG A 352 -29.95 3.81 -25.39
N LYS A 353 -29.57 4.83 -24.62
CA LYS A 353 -28.50 5.77 -25.01
C LYS A 353 -27.17 5.06 -25.23
N ALA A 354 -26.82 4.15 -24.32
CA ALA A 354 -25.58 3.38 -24.44
C ALA A 354 -25.59 2.47 -25.69
N LEU A 355 -26.74 1.85 -26.00
CA LEU A 355 -26.93 1.04 -27.19
C LEU A 355 -26.74 1.85 -28.48
N ASP A 356 -27.30 3.06 -28.53
CA ASP A 356 -27.17 3.97 -29.68
C ASP A 356 -25.73 4.49 -29.87
N ALA A 357 -24.96 4.56 -28.78
CA ALA A 357 -23.56 4.97 -28.79
C ALA A 357 -22.57 3.86 -29.18
N LEU A 358 -23.01 2.60 -29.24
CA LEU A 358 -22.14 1.49 -29.65
C LEU A 358 -21.83 1.56 -31.16
N PRO A 359 -20.58 1.27 -31.57
CA PRO A 359 -20.25 1.16 -32.98
C PRO A 359 -21.10 0.06 -33.64
N LYS A 360 -21.59 0.34 -34.85
CA LYS A 360 -22.55 -0.52 -35.58
C LYS A 360 -21.94 -1.85 -35.99
#